data_AF-A0A8T9Q0H3-F1
#
_entry.id   AF-A0A8T9Q0H3-F1
#
_cell.length_a   1.000
_cell.length_b   1.000
_cell.length_c   1.000
_cell.angle_alpha   90.00
_cell.angle_beta   90.00
_cell.angle_gamma   90.00
#
_symmetry.space_group_name_H-M   'P 1'
#
loop_
_entity.id
_entity.type
_entity.pdbx_description
1 polymer ?
#
loop_
_entity_poly.entity_id
_entity_poly.type
_entity_poly.pdbx_seq_one_letter_code
_entity_poly.pdbx_strand_id
1 'polypeptide(L)' 'MEAYEFEKRAYPHPRSPEALRIQAQRWGVVIGQPLAEAFMLIRHIG' A
#
# COMPACT_ATOMS: atom_id res chain seq x y z
N MET A 1 2.21 5.00 8.27
CA MET A 1 1.03 5.60 8.93
C MET A 1 1.22 5.76 10.44
N GLU A 2 2.10 5.00 11.09
CA GLU A 2 2.24 5.02 12.57
C GLU A 2 2.50 6.39 13.22
N ALA A 3 3.18 7.30 12.52
CA ALA A 3 3.45 8.65 13.01
C ALA A 3 2.23 9.61 12.94
N TYR A 4 1.11 9.19 12.32
CA TYR A 4 -0.05 10.04 12.05
C TYR A 4 -1.22 9.65 12.97
N GLU A 5 -1.32 10.31 14.12
CA GLU A 5 -2.25 9.94 15.19
C GLU A 5 -3.74 9.91 14.79
N PHE A 6 -4.17 10.76 13.87
CA PHE A 6 -5.58 10.86 13.48
C PHE A 6 -5.94 9.99 12.27
N GLU A 7 -4.95 9.70 11.42
CA GLU A 7 -5.08 8.93 10.19
C GLU A 7 -4.82 7.43 10.40
N LYS A 8 -3.99 7.07 11.39
CA LYS A 8 -3.77 5.67 11.79
C LYS A 8 -4.98 5.15 12.55
N ARG A 9 -5.40 3.92 12.24
CA ARG A 9 -6.52 3.24 12.90
C ARG A 9 -6.27 1.74 12.88
N ALA A 10 -6.98 0.99 13.71
CA ALA A 10 -6.97 -0.47 13.66
C ALA A 10 -7.56 -1.00 12.34
N TYR A 11 -7.19 -2.23 11.99
CA TYR A 11 -7.86 -2.98 10.92
C TYR A 11 -9.37 -3.08 11.21
N PRO A 12 -10.28 -2.94 10.22
CA PRO A 12 -10.08 -2.99 8.77
C PRO A 12 -9.81 -1.65 8.08
N HIS A 13 -9.45 -0.60 8.82
CA HIS A 13 -9.20 0.70 8.19
C HIS A 13 -8.06 0.60 7.14
N PRO A 14 -8.20 1.21 5.95
CA PRO A 14 -7.24 1.05 4.86
C PRO A 14 -5.82 1.55 5.19
N ARG A 15 -5.71 2.43 6.19
CA ARG A 15 -4.43 2.99 6.66
C ARG A 15 -3.88 2.29 7.91
N SER A 16 -4.51 1.21 8.36
CA SER A 16 -3.94 0.37 9.41
C SER A 16 -2.64 -0.30 8.93
N PRO A 17 -1.65 -0.54 9.80
CA PRO A 17 -0.44 -1.28 9.44
C PRO A 17 -0.71 -2.60 8.75
N GLU A 18 -1.73 -3.31 9.22
CA GLU A 18 -2.16 -4.58 8.65
C GLU A 18 -2.73 -4.41 7.23
N ALA A 19 -3.65 -3.46 7.02
CA ALA A 19 -4.21 -3.21 5.68
C ALA A 19 -3.12 -2.77 4.68
N LEU A 20 -2.18 -1.91 5.10
CA LEU A 20 -1.05 -1.50 4.27
C LEU A 20 -0.14 -2.68 3.92
N ARG A 21 0.14 -3.56 4.88
CA ARG A 21 0.93 -4.78 4.65
C ARG A 21 0.23 -5.72 3.68
N ILE A 22 -1.06 -5.97 3.87
CA ILE A 22 -1.87 -6.82 2.97
C ILE A 22 -1.88 -6.23 1.55
N GLN A 23 -2.07 -4.91 1.41
CA GLN A 23 -2.07 -4.25 0.11
C GLN A 23 -0.70 -4.34 -0.58
N ALA A 24 0.39 -4.15 0.16
CA ALA A 24 1.74 -4.30 -0.36
C ALA A 24 2.07 -5.75 -0.76
N GLN A 25 1.62 -6.74 0.03
CA GLN A 25 1.77 -8.17 -0.30
C GLN A 25 0.97 -8.53 -1.55
N ARG A 26 -0.27 -8.05 -1.68
CA ARG A 26 -1.10 -8.27 -2.87
C ARG A 26 -0.36 -7.83 -4.14
N TRP A 27 0.22 -6.64 -4.15
CA TRP A 27 0.97 -6.16 -5.31
C TRP A 27 2.32 -6.87 -5.47
N GLY A 28 2.96 -7.26 -4.36
CA GLY A 28 4.14 -8.12 -4.39
C GLY A 28 3.89 -9.41 -5.15
N VAL A 29 2.81 -10.13 -4.84
CA VAL A 29 2.41 -11.38 -5.51
C VAL A 29 2.24 -11.18 -7.02
N VAL A 30 1.64 -10.06 -7.45
CA VAL A 30 1.41 -9.75 -8.87
C VAL A 30 2.72 -9.68 -9.66
N ILE A 31 3.83 -9.29 -9.04
CA ILE A 31 5.13 -9.11 -9.71
C ILE A 31 6.21 -10.11 -9.24
N GLY A 32 5.85 -11.10 -8.42
CA GLY A 32 6.79 -12.08 -7.87
C GLY A 32 7.75 -11.52 -6.80
N GLN A 33 7.31 -10.53 -6.02
CA GLN A 33 8.09 -9.91 -4.94
C GLN A 33 7.36 -10.03 -3.59
N PRO A 34 8.07 -9.91 -2.45
CA PRO A 34 7.41 -10.02 -1.13
C PRO A 34 6.44 -8.86 -0.83
N LEU A 35 6.79 -7.64 -1.24
CA LEU A 35 6.05 -6.41 -1.02
C LEU A 35 6.29 -5.47 -2.20
N ALA A 36 5.24 -4.83 -2.68
CA ALA A 36 5.33 -3.81 -3.72
C ALA A 36 4.27 -2.73 -3.54
N GLU A 37 4.54 -1.54 -4.07
CA GLU A 37 3.57 -0.46 -4.17
C GLU A 37 3.22 -0.23 -5.65
N ALA A 38 1.93 -0.16 -5.95
CA ALA A 38 1.45 0.06 -7.31
C ALA A 38 1.31 1.56 -7.60
N PHE A 39 1.78 1.98 -8.77
CA PHE A 39 1.64 3.34 -9.28
C PHE A 39 0.97 3.33 -10.65
N MET A 40 0.29 4.43 -11.01
CA MET A 40 -0.33 4.61 -12.32
C MET A 40 0.28 5.84 -13.00
N LEU A 41 0.94 5.62 -14.14
CA LEU A 41 1.44 6.71 -14.98
C LEU A 41 0.29 7.23 -15.85
N ILE A 42 -0.10 8.50 -15.67
CA ILE A 42 -1.19 9.12 -16.45
C ILE A 42 -0.70 9.61 -17.83
N ARG A 43 0.55 10.08 -17.93
CA ARG A 43 1.11 10.62 -19.17
C ARG A 43 2.62 10.37 -19.27
N HIS A 44 3.06 9.95 -20.46
CA HIS A 44 4.45 9.92 -20.89
C HIS A 44 4.65 10.95 -22.02
N ILE A 45 5.76 11.69 -22.04
CA ILE A 45 6.07 12.75 -23.04
C ILE A 45 7.28 12.35 -23.93
N GLY A 46 7.69 11.09 -23.89
CA GLY A 46 8.76 10.60 -24.77
C GLY A 46 8.29 10.31 -26.19
#